data_AF-A0A6M3KKJ3-F1
#
_entry.id   AF-A0A6M3KKJ3-F1
#
_cell.length_a   1.000
_cell.length_b   1.000
_cell.length_c   1.000
_cell.angle_alpha   90.00
_cell.angle_beta   90.00
_cell.angle_gamma   90.00
#
_symmetry.space_group_name_H-M   'P 1'
#
loop_
_entity.id
_entity.type
_entity.pdbx_description
1 polymer ?
#
loop_
_entity_poly.entity_id
_entity_poly.type
_entity_poly.pdbx_seq_one_letter_code
_entity_poly.pdbx_strand_id
1 'polypeptide(L)'
;MSVKYALEELYAALKELELMYSPASASGQQVIADESSLIGMGTGQLQAPHCDVEEFALREFSGPASLDKVVKRVNRYQRQLVSTYEDWAESTAAGLEAAAPEDRDAIIAAAVATLIALLRQHGHQAIPEAAIVTAAGAGMTPRFLSQLGTMVSANDSFLDGSLGPSIADRLRQAVRDPAIMATGALAIVGALMALRARVAAYAGQAWAAGALGTGERATVMGRGVRWVLDDQAQHCDDCPRYAGFYPSFDDMLAQTGGAMPGAGVQCDGNCRCQLLEWEM
;
A
#
# COMPACT_ATOMS: atom_id res chain seq x y z
N MET A 1 0.96 13.65 31.85
CA MET A 1 -0.06 14.05 30.86
C MET A 1 -1.27 13.17 31.10
N SER A 2 -2.49 13.70 31.21
CA SER A 2 -3.69 12.90 31.54
C SER A 2 -4.14 12.09 30.32
N VAL A 3 -4.62 10.84 30.51
CA VAL A 3 -5.23 10.01 29.45
C VAL A 3 -6.34 10.77 28.71
N LYS A 4 -7.10 11.59 29.44
CA LYS A 4 -8.11 12.49 28.87
C LYS A 4 -7.51 13.47 27.85
N TYR A 5 -6.33 14.02 28.15
CA TYR A 5 -5.65 14.98 27.28
C TYR A 5 -5.12 14.31 26.00
N ALA A 6 -4.56 13.10 26.12
CA ALA A 6 -4.11 12.33 24.96
C ALA A 6 -5.28 11.96 24.02
N LEU A 7 -6.44 11.59 24.59
CA LEU A 7 -7.65 11.33 23.82
C LEU A 7 -8.21 12.61 23.17
N GLU A 8 -8.16 13.76 23.86
CA GLU A 8 -8.61 15.05 23.32
C GLU A 8 -7.74 15.52 22.14
N GLU A 9 -6.41 15.38 22.22
CA GLU A 9 -5.51 15.68 21.09
C GLU A 9 -5.73 14.72 19.91
N LEU A 10 -5.93 13.43 20.18
CA LEU A 10 -6.22 12.44 19.15
C LEU A 10 -7.56 12.72 18.45
N TYR A 11 -8.60 13.07 19.21
CA TYR A 11 -9.90 13.48 18.68
C TYR A 11 -9.80 14.76 17.85
N ALA A 12 -8.99 15.73 18.27
CA ALA A 12 -8.76 16.95 17.50
C ALA A 12 -8.06 16.65 16.16
N ALA A 13 -7.02 15.81 16.16
CA ALA A 13 -6.33 15.39 14.94
C ALA A 13 -7.23 14.59 13.99
N LEU A 14 -8.07 13.68 14.50
CA LEU A 14 -9.06 12.95 13.70
C LEU A 14 -10.09 13.90 13.08
N LYS A 15 -10.51 14.93 13.81
CA LYS A 15 -11.49 15.93 13.32
C LYS A 15 -10.88 16.83 12.24
N GLU A 16 -9.61 17.19 12.34
CA GLU A 16 -8.89 17.90 11.27
C GLU A 16 -8.74 17.03 10.02
N LEU A 17 -8.43 15.74 10.18
CA LEU A 17 -8.40 14.78 9.06
C LEU A 17 -9.77 14.63 8.40
N GLU A 18 -10.84 14.52 9.18
CA GLU A 18 -12.22 14.43 8.67
C GLU A 18 -12.64 15.69 7.90
N LEU A 19 -12.20 16.88 8.34
CA LEU A 19 -12.45 18.15 7.66
C LEU A 19 -11.66 18.30 6.35
N MET A 20 -10.46 17.71 6.25
CA MET A 20 -9.66 17.72 5.02
C MET A 20 -10.19 16.77 3.94
N TYR A 21 -10.88 15.68 4.35
CA TYR A 21 -11.27 14.60 3.44
C TYR A 21 -12.78 14.32 3.40
N SER A 22 -13.62 15.21 3.95
CA SER A 22 -15.06 15.12 3.77
C SER A 22 -15.39 15.24 2.28
N PRO A 23 -15.97 14.20 1.64
CA PRO A 23 -16.36 14.28 0.24
C PRO A 23 -17.59 15.19 0.16
N ALA A 24 -17.36 16.49 -0.02
CA ALA A 24 -18.41 17.42 -0.36
C ALA A 24 -19.00 16.99 -1.72
N SER A 25 -20.22 16.43 -1.66
CA SER A 25 -21.14 16.15 -2.77
C SER A 25 -20.70 15.11 -3.82
N ALA A 26 -21.09 13.85 -3.61
CA ALA A 26 -21.39 12.91 -4.69
C ALA A 26 -22.82 12.40 -4.54
N SER A 27 -23.79 13.28 -4.85
CA SER A 27 -25.17 12.87 -5.04
C SER A 27 -25.33 12.21 -6.41
N GLY A 28 -25.57 10.90 -6.41
CA GLY A 28 -26.42 10.24 -7.41
C GLY A 28 -25.78 9.81 -8.73
N GLN A 29 -25.26 8.58 -8.77
CA GLN A 29 -25.67 7.59 -9.78
C GLN A 29 -25.17 6.19 -9.36
N GLN A 30 -26.09 5.33 -8.93
CA GLN A 30 -25.82 3.90 -8.78
C GLN A 30 -25.69 3.30 -10.18
N VAL A 31 -24.45 3.18 -10.66
CA VAL A 31 -24.15 2.28 -11.78
C VAL A 31 -23.91 0.92 -11.16
N ILE A 32 -24.85 0.00 -11.39
CA ILE A 32 -24.68 -1.43 -11.09
C ILE A 32 -23.62 -1.92 -12.08
N ALA A 33 -22.36 -1.94 -11.65
CA ALA A 33 -21.27 -2.57 -12.38
C ALA A 33 -21.27 -4.06 -12.02
N ASP A 34 -21.28 -4.89 -13.05
CA ASP A 34 -21.21 -6.34 -13.00
C ASP A 34 -19.91 -6.77 -12.27
N GLU A 35 -20.05 -7.37 -11.08
CA GLU A 35 -18.93 -7.71 -10.19
C GLU A 35 -18.00 -8.80 -10.74
N SER A 36 -18.31 -9.41 -11.89
CA SER A 36 -17.55 -10.52 -12.46
C SER A 36 -16.39 -10.13 -13.41
N SER A 37 -16.14 -8.83 -13.66
CA SER A 37 -15.00 -8.38 -14.48
C SER A 37 -13.96 -7.54 -13.73
N LEU A 38 -14.03 -7.48 -12.40
CA LEU A 38 -13.06 -6.77 -11.58
C LEU A 38 -11.80 -7.63 -11.43
N ILE A 39 -10.66 -7.06 -11.82
CA ILE A 39 -9.30 -7.58 -11.67
C ILE A 39 -9.21 -8.43 -10.40
N GLY A 40 -8.89 -9.71 -10.57
CA GLY A 40 -8.85 -10.72 -9.51
C GLY A 40 -7.77 -10.44 -8.47
N MET A 41 -7.98 -9.42 -7.62
CA MET A 41 -7.18 -9.18 -6.43
C MET A 41 -7.60 -10.24 -5.40
N GLY A 42 -6.88 -11.36 -5.39
CA GLY A 42 -7.12 -12.43 -4.45
C GLY A 42 -7.01 -11.94 -3.02
N THR A 43 -7.92 -12.36 -2.16
CA THR A 43 -7.91 -12.13 -0.70
C THR A 43 -6.79 -12.91 0.02
N GLY A 44 -5.67 -13.18 -0.67
CA GLY A 44 -4.54 -13.91 -0.12
C GLY A 44 -3.96 -13.13 1.05
N GLN A 45 -3.72 -13.80 2.18
CA GLN A 45 -2.83 -13.25 3.19
C GLN A 45 -1.51 -12.91 2.50
N LEU A 46 -1.15 -11.62 2.50
CA LEU A 46 0.19 -11.16 2.13
C LEU A 46 1.19 -11.90 3.03
N GLN A 47 1.70 -13.04 2.57
CA GLN A 47 2.92 -13.61 3.11
C GLN A 47 4.02 -12.63 2.69
N ALA A 48 4.55 -11.87 3.64
CA ALA A 48 5.70 -11.03 3.37
C ALA A 48 6.80 -11.97 2.81
N PRO A 49 7.23 -11.79 1.56
CA PRO A 49 8.35 -12.58 1.05
C PRO A 49 9.59 -12.27 1.91
N HIS A 50 10.52 -13.21 1.98
CA HIS A 50 11.79 -13.12 2.70
C HIS A 50 12.73 -11.99 2.24
N CYS A 51 12.26 -11.01 1.48
CA CYS A 51 13.05 -9.84 1.08
C CYS A 51 13.14 -8.85 2.24
N ASP A 52 14.38 -8.54 2.64
CA ASP A 52 14.66 -7.43 3.54
C ASP A 52 14.15 -6.12 2.91
N VAL A 53 13.18 -5.52 3.59
CA VAL A 53 12.43 -4.39 3.07
C VAL A 53 13.26 -3.10 3.08
N GLU A 54 14.30 -3.02 3.91
CA GLU A 54 15.27 -1.91 3.86
C GLU A 54 16.19 -2.02 2.66
N GLU A 55 16.74 -3.22 2.43
CA GLU A 55 17.58 -3.48 1.25
C GLU A 55 16.78 -3.21 -0.03
N PHE A 56 15.50 -3.56 -0.04
CA PHE A 56 14.58 -3.29 -1.14
C PHE A 56 14.44 -1.80 -1.48
N ALA A 57 14.34 -0.91 -0.47
CA ALA A 57 14.16 0.54 -0.69
C ALA A 57 15.44 1.28 -1.13
N LEU A 58 16.61 0.68 -0.89
CA LEU A 58 17.92 1.28 -1.09
C LEU A 58 18.57 0.93 -2.44
N ARG A 59 18.08 -0.09 -3.16
CA ARG A 59 18.65 -0.49 -4.44
C ARG A 59 18.36 0.52 -5.56
N GLU A 60 19.43 1.07 -6.13
CA GLU A 60 19.39 1.93 -7.32
C GLU A 60 18.87 1.17 -8.54
N PHE A 61 18.14 1.88 -9.40
CA PHE A 61 17.57 1.32 -10.63
C PHE A 61 18.40 1.76 -11.84
N SER A 62 18.69 0.82 -12.74
CA SER A 62 19.57 1.00 -13.90
C SER A 62 18.86 1.12 -15.26
N GLY A 63 17.53 1.29 -15.31
CA GLY A 63 16.76 1.36 -16.56
C GLY A 63 16.25 2.75 -16.95
N PRO A 64 15.20 2.83 -17.79
CA PRO A 64 14.69 4.09 -18.36
C PRO A 64 14.37 5.18 -17.32
N ALA A 65 14.63 6.44 -17.65
CA ALA A 65 14.46 7.58 -16.74
C ALA A 65 13.04 7.78 -16.20
N SER A 66 12.00 7.37 -16.94
CA SER A 66 10.61 7.38 -16.46
C SER A 66 10.38 6.39 -15.32
N LEU A 67 11.02 5.23 -15.38
CA LEU A 67 10.93 4.20 -14.34
C LEU A 67 11.77 4.56 -13.13
N ASP A 68 12.93 5.19 -13.33
CA ASP A 68 13.71 5.76 -12.22
C ASP A 68 12.87 6.72 -11.36
N LYS A 69 12.02 7.55 -12.00
CA LYS A 69 11.08 8.43 -11.26
C LYS A 69 10.06 7.66 -10.44
N VAL A 70 9.51 6.57 -10.99
CA VAL A 70 8.53 5.72 -10.29
C VAL A 70 9.19 5.00 -9.14
N VAL A 71 10.33 4.34 -9.38
CA VAL A 71 11.11 3.65 -8.35
C VAL A 71 11.39 4.59 -7.18
N LYS A 72 11.88 5.80 -7.47
CA LYS A 72 12.16 6.82 -6.44
C LYS A 72 10.92 7.24 -5.67
N ARG A 73 9.75 7.31 -6.31
CA ARG A 73 8.47 7.64 -5.65
C ARG A 73 7.99 6.50 -4.79
N VAL A 74 7.98 5.27 -5.30
CA VAL A 74 7.53 4.11 -4.51
C VAL A 74 8.46 3.86 -3.33
N ASN A 75 9.77 3.95 -3.51
CA ASN A 75 10.73 3.81 -2.39
C ASN A 75 10.57 4.95 -1.36
N ARG A 76 10.21 6.16 -1.79
CA ARG A 76 9.87 7.26 -0.87
C ARG A 76 8.60 6.94 -0.08
N TYR A 77 7.55 6.50 -0.76
CA TYR A 77 6.29 6.12 -0.13
C TYR A 77 6.50 4.98 0.89
N GLN A 78 7.28 3.96 0.53
CA GLN A 78 7.65 2.88 1.44
C GLN A 78 8.36 3.38 2.70
N ARG A 79 9.34 4.28 2.55
CA ARG A 79 10.03 4.91 3.70
C ARG A 79 9.08 5.74 4.55
N GLN A 80 8.14 6.45 3.94
CA GLN A 80 7.12 7.21 4.67
C GLN A 80 6.23 6.28 5.49
N LEU A 81 5.71 5.19 4.90
CA LEU A 81 4.91 4.20 5.62
C LEU A 81 5.65 3.63 6.83
N VAL A 82 6.93 3.27 6.65
CA VAL A 82 7.77 2.73 7.72
C VAL A 82 8.01 3.76 8.83
N SER A 83 8.44 4.97 8.47
CA SER A 83 8.70 6.05 9.43
C SER A 83 7.44 6.37 10.24
N THR A 84 6.30 6.55 9.58
CA THR A 84 5.02 6.81 10.24
C THR A 84 4.63 5.69 11.21
N TYR A 85 4.90 4.43 10.83
CA TYR A 85 4.62 3.29 11.69
C TYR A 85 5.55 3.21 12.91
N GLU A 86 6.84 3.48 12.72
CA GLU A 86 7.83 3.49 13.80
C GLU A 86 7.51 4.59 14.82
N ASP A 87 7.28 5.83 14.36
CA ASP A 87 6.91 6.96 15.22
C ASP A 87 5.60 6.66 15.98
N TRP A 88 4.59 6.11 15.28
CA TRP A 88 3.33 5.69 15.89
C TRP A 88 3.52 4.58 16.92
N ALA A 89 4.37 3.60 16.64
CA ALA A 89 4.62 2.45 17.50
C ALA A 89 5.27 2.89 18.82
N GLU A 90 6.25 3.78 18.76
CA GLU A 90 6.91 4.36 19.94
C GLU A 90 5.92 5.15 20.79
N SER A 91 5.14 6.05 20.18
CA SER A 91 4.14 6.87 20.87
C SER A 91 3.06 6.00 21.54
N THR A 92 2.55 5.01 20.81
CA THR A 92 1.51 4.09 21.30
C THR A 92 2.03 3.23 22.44
N ALA A 93 3.25 2.71 22.34
CA ALA A 93 3.87 1.91 23.39
C ALA A 93 4.03 2.69 24.70
N ALA A 94 4.51 3.94 24.63
CA ALA A 94 4.62 4.82 25.78
C ALA A 94 3.24 5.11 26.42
N GLY A 95 2.22 5.34 25.58
CA GLY A 95 0.84 5.52 26.04
C GLY A 95 0.28 4.29 26.77
N LEU A 96 0.52 3.09 26.25
CA LEU A 96 0.04 1.83 26.83
C LEU A 96 0.76 1.44 28.11
N GLU A 97 2.05 1.72 28.22
CA GLU A 97 2.82 1.53 29.45
C GLU A 97 2.27 2.37 30.59
N ALA A 98 1.98 3.65 30.33
CA ALA A 98 1.46 4.58 31.33
C ALA A 98 -0.03 4.38 31.67
N ALA A 99 -0.78 3.64 30.84
CA ALA A 99 -2.22 3.47 30.98
C ALA A 99 -2.59 2.44 32.05
N ALA A 100 -3.70 2.73 32.75
CA ALA A 100 -4.36 1.75 33.61
C ALA A 100 -4.86 0.57 32.76
N PRO A 101 -4.81 -0.68 33.27
CA PRO A 101 -5.19 -1.87 32.51
C PRO A 101 -6.56 -1.78 31.83
N GLU A 102 -7.53 -1.17 32.50
CA GLU A 102 -8.91 -0.97 32.02
C GLU A 102 -9.03 -0.03 30.82
N ASP A 103 -8.07 0.89 30.63
CA ASP A 103 -8.09 1.88 29.53
C ASP A 103 -7.40 1.37 28.26
N ARG A 104 -6.60 0.30 28.36
CA ARG A 104 -5.70 -0.15 27.28
C ARG A 104 -6.43 -0.53 26.01
N ASP A 105 -7.55 -1.24 26.09
CA ASP A 105 -8.29 -1.66 24.90
C ASP A 105 -8.86 -0.46 24.13
N ALA A 106 -9.29 0.60 24.83
CA ALA A 106 -9.76 1.84 24.21
C ALA A 106 -8.59 2.60 23.54
N ILE A 107 -7.43 2.67 24.19
CA ILE A 107 -6.22 3.28 23.64
C ILE A 107 -5.75 2.51 22.39
N ILE A 108 -5.73 1.17 22.43
CA ILE A 108 -5.37 0.34 21.26
C ILE A 108 -6.30 0.63 20.10
N ALA A 109 -7.62 0.63 20.32
CA ALA A 109 -8.59 0.88 19.25
C ALA A 109 -8.39 2.27 18.62
N ALA A 110 -8.21 3.30 19.44
CA ALA A 110 -7.99 4.67 18.97
C ALA A 110 -6.65 4.81 18.22
N ALA A 111 -5.56 4.27 18.78
CA ALA A 111 -4.25 4.31 18.16
C ALA A 111 -4.23 3.60 16.80
N VAL A 112 -4.86 2.43 16.68
CA VAL A 112 -4.97 1.70 15.41
C VAL A 112 -5.78 2.49 14.39
N ALA A 113 -6.91 3.09 14.78
CA ALA A 113 -7.70 3.93 13.88
C ALA A 113 -6.88 5.12 13.35
N THR A 114 -6.10 5.78 14.22
CA THR A 114 -5.18 6.87 13.82
C THR A 114 -4.11 6.39 12.84
N LEU A 115 -3.46 5.25 13.11
CA LEU A 115 -2.47 4.70 12.18
C LEU A 115 -3.09 4.42 10.81
N ILE A 116 -4.24 3.75 10.77
CA ILE A 116 -4.90 3.41 9.51
C ILE A 116 -5.26 4.68 8.73
N ALA A 117 -5.74 5.73 9.38
CA ALA A 117 -6.01 7.01 8.73
C ALA A 117 -4.74 7.63 8.11
N LEU A 118 -3.61 7.60 8.83
CA LEU A 118 -2.33 8.11 8.31
C LEU A 118 -1.82 7.29 7.12
N LEU A 119 -1.86 5.96 7.20
CA LEU A 119 -1.44 5.08 6.11
C LEU A 119 -2.33 5.26 4.86
N ARG A 120 -3.64 5.44 5.05
CA ARG A 120 -4.58 5.79 3.96
C ARG A 120 -4.22 7.09 3.29
N GLN A 121 -3.98 8.14 4.08
CA GLN A 121 -3.57 9.44 3.55
C GLN A 121 -2.33 9.31 2.66
N HIS A 122 -1.32 8.56 3.10
CA HIS A 122 -0.14 8.33 2.27
C HIS A 122 -0.46 7.53 1.00
N GLY A 123 -1.30 6.51 1.08
CA GLY A 123 -1.73 5.73 -0.09
C GLY A 123 -2.52 6.54 -1.12
N HIS A 124 -3.46 7.36 -0.65
CA HIS A 124 -4.28 8.25 -1.49
C HIS A 124 -3.46 9.29 -2.25
N GLN A 125 -2.26 9.61 -1.77
CA GLN A 125 -1.32 10.48 -2.47
C GLN A 125 -0.40 9.67 -3.40
N ALA A 126 0.27 8.65 -2.87
CA ALA A 126 1.35 7.97 -3.57
C ALA A 126 0.86 7.08 -4.73
N ILE A 127 -0.28 6.41 -4.58
CA ILE A 127 -0.82 5.49 -5.60
C ILE A 127 -1.19 6.28 -6.87
N PRO A 128 -2.01 7.36 -6.80
CA PRO A 128 -2.26 8.20 -7.97
C PRO A 128 -1.01 8.84 -8.57
N GLU A 129 -0.10 9.34 -7.75
CA GLU A 129 1.13 9.96 -8.24
C GLU A 129 1.97 9.00 -9.09
N ALA A 130 2.10 7.73 -8.68
CA ALA A 130 2.85 6.73 -9.43
C ALA A 130 2.22 6.44 -10.80
N ALA A 131 0.89 6.33 -10.87
CA ALA A 131 0.16 6.14 -12.12
C ALA A 131 0.25 7.36 -13.04
N ILE A 132 0.10 8.57 -12.50
CA ILE A 132 0.12 9.80 -13.31
C ILE A 132 1.51 10.04 -13.92
N VAL A 133 2.57 9.78 -13.17
CA VAL A 133 3.95 9.97 -13.64
C VAL A 133 4.29 9.03 -14.80
N THR A 134 3.78 7.81 -14.79
CA THR A 134 3.98 6.82 -15.86
C THR A 134 3.08 7.05 -17.06
N ALA A 135 1.84 7.48 -16.83
CA ALA A 135 0.92 7.89 -17.89
C ALA A 135 1.45 9.08 -18.71
N ALA A 136 2.33 9.91 -18.13
CA ALA A 136 3.07 10.99 -18.80
C ALA A 136 2.20 11.92 -19.68
N GLY A 137 0.97 12.20 -19.25
CA GLY A 137 0.07 13.12 -19.96
C GLY A 137 -0.70 12.50 -21.12
N ALA A 138 -0.75 11.18 -21.26
CA ALA A 138 -1.55 10.45 -22.26
C ALA A 138 -3.08 10.68 -22.19
N GLY A 139 -3.56 11.64 -21.38
CA GLY A 139 -4.96 11.81 -21.06
C GLY A 139 -5.40 10.83 -19.97
N MET A 140 -6.16 11.32 -18.99
CA MET A 140 -6.75 10.49 -17.95
C MET A 140 -8.10 9.99 -18.47
N THR A 141 -8.12 8.84 -19.14
CA THR A 141 -9.39 8.29 -19.64
C THR A 141 -10.30 7.90 -18.47
N PRO A 142 -11.63 7.86 -18.68
CA PRO A 142 -12.55 7.40 -17.64
C PRO A 142 -12.22 5.98 -17.13
N ARG A 143 -11.75 5.10 -18.04
CA ARG A 143 -11.31 3.75 -17.69
C ARG A 143 -10.11 3.78 -16.74
N PHE A 144 -9.08 4.54 -17.07
CA PHE A 144 -7.89 4.70 -16.25
C PHE A 144 -8.21 5.25 -14.85
N LEU A 145 -9.04 6.30 -14.79
CA LEU A 145 -9.48 6.89 -13.51
C LEU A 145 -10.29 5.90 -12.67
N SER A 146 -11.17 5.13 -13.29
CA SER A 146 -11.95 4.09 -12.61
C SER A 146 -11.03 3.00 -12.05
N GLN A 147 -10.05 2.52 -12.82
CA GLN A 147 -9.10 1.50 -12.36
C GLN A 147 -8.24 2.02 -11.22
N LEU A 148 -7.76 3.26 -11.31
CA LEU A 148 -6.99 3.90 -10.25
C LEU A 148 -7.81 4.04 -8.95
N GLY A 149 -9.09 4.43 -9.07
CA GLY A 149 -10.02 4.47 -7.94
C GLY A 149 -10.17 3.10 -7.27
N THR A 150 -10.35 2.03 -8.06
CA THR A 150 -10.40 0.66 -7.54
C THR A 150 -9.13 0.27 -6.79
N MET A 151 -7.95 0.65 -7.27
CA MET A 151 -6.68 0.35 -6.58
C MET A 151 -6.57 1.07 -5.23
N VAL A 152 -6.98 2.34 -5.17
CA VAL A 152 -7.01 3.09 -3.90
C VAL A 152 -8.00 2.45 -2.92
N SER A 153 -9.21 2.12 -3.37
CA SER A 153 -10.22 1.46 -2.51
C SER A 153 -9.81 0.07 -2.06
N ALA A 154 -9.11 -0.69 -2.91
CA ALA A 154 -8.56 -2.00 -2.53
C ALA A 154 -7.49 -1.84 -1.43
N ASN A 155 -6.57 -0.88 -1.58
CA ASN A 155 -5.58 -0.56 -0.56
C ASN A 155 -6.24 -0.21 0.78
N ASP A 156 -7.29 0.61 0.76
CA ASP A 156 -8.05 0.97 1.96
C ASP A 156 -8.74 -0.23 2.62
N SER A 157 -9.25 -1.15 1.80
CA SER A 157 -9.91 -2.38 2.27
C SER A 157 -8.92 -3.34 2.91
N PHE A 158 -7.70 -3.44 2.38
CA PHE A 158 -6.63 -4.24 3.00
C PHE A 158 -6.16 -3.66 4.34
N LEU A 159 -6.05 -2.34 4.44
CA LEU A 159 -5.70 -1.67 5.70
C LEU A 159 -6.72 -2.00 6.79
N ASP A 160 -8.02 -1.89 6.50
CA ASP A 160 -9.09 -2.18 7.47
C ASP A 160 -9.29 -3.67 7.73
N GLY A 161 -9.31 -4.50 6.69
CA GLY A 161 -9.65 -5.91 6.78
C GLY A 161 -8.50 -6.80 7.23
N SER A 162 -7.26 -6.32 7.19
CA SER A 162 -6.07 -7.15 7.37
C SER A 162 -5.04 -6.54 8.33
N LEU A 163 -4.49 -5.36 8.01
CA LEU A 163 -3.39 -4.78 8.80
C LEU A 163 -3.87 -4.29 10.17
N GLY A 164 -4.92 -3.48 10.22
CA GLY A 164 -5.47 -2.92 11.45
C GLY A 164 -5.80 -4.00 12.50
N PRO A 165 -6.58 -5.04 12.17
CA PRO A 165 -6.87 -6.14 13.07
C PRO A 165 -5.61 -6.86 13.56
N SER A 166 -4.64 -7.10 12.67
CA SER A 166 -3.38 -7.78 13.02
C SER A 166 -2.55 -6.97 14.03
N ILE A 167 -2.49 -5.65 13.85
CA ILE A 167 -1.80 -4.73 14.78
C ILE A 167 -2.53 -4.69 16.12
N ALA A 168 -3.86 -4.57 16.11
CA ALA A 168 -4.66 -4.55 17.32
C ALA A 168 -4.48 -5.83 18.14
N ASP A 169 -4.52 -6.99 17.49
CA ASP A 169 -4.30 -8.28 18.16
C ASP A 169 -2.89 -8.41 18.72
N ARG A 170 -1.88 -7.95 17.98
CA ARG A 170 -0.49 -7.93 18.47
C ARG A 170 -0.33 -7.05 19.70
N LEU A 171 -0.92 -5.86 19.71
CA LEU A 171 -0.92 -4.96 20.86
C LEU A 171 -1.63 -5.58 22.06
N ARG A 172 -2.83 -6.15 21.86
CA ARG A 172 -3.58 -6.83 22.94
C ARG A 172 -2.79 -7.97 23.55
N GLN A 173 -2.09 -8.77 22.73
CA GLN A 173 -1.20 -9.81 23.22
C GLN A 173 -0.05 -9.22 24.03
N ALA A 174 0.61 -8.20 23.50
CA ALA A 174 1.74 -7.54 24.16
C ALA A 174 1.36 -6.97 25.54
N VAL A 175 0.23 -6.27 25.66
CA VAL A 175 -0.17 -5.64 26.93
C VAL A 175 -0.74 -6.61 27.98
N ARG A 176 -1.06 -7.84 27.56
CA ARG A 176 -1.51 -8.93 28.44
C ARG A 176 -0.36 -9.82 28.89
N ASP A 177 0.79 -9.75 28.24
CA ASP A 177 1.99 -10.49 28.62
C ASP A 177 2.72 -9.79 29.78
N PRO A 178 2.80 -10.41 30.97
CA PRO A 178 3.46 -9.80 32.13
C PRO A 178 4.94 -9.52 31.91
N ALA A 179 5.65 -10.33 31.09
CA ALA A 179 7.07 -10.15 30.83
C ALA A 179 7.32 -8.93 29.92
N ILE A 180 6.47 -8.74 28.91
CA ILE A 180 6.49 -7.54 28.07
C ILE A 180 6.17 -6.30 28.92
N MET A 181 5.09 -6.35 29.70
CA MET A 181 4.70 -5.21 30.53
C MET A 181 5.72 -4.87 31.62
N ALA A 182 6.44 -5.85 32.18
CA ALA A 182 7.51 -5.59 33.13
C ALA A 182 8.73 -4.90 32.49
N THR A 183 8.93 -5.08 31.17
CA THR A 183 9.99 -4.42 30.40
C THR A 183 9.58 -3.02 29.92
N GLY A 184 8.27 -2.75 29.86
CA GLY A 184 7.72 -1.44 29.50
C GLY A 184 7.61 -1.21 27.99
N ALA A 185 7.56 0.06 27.57
CA ALA A 185 7.30 0.46 26.18
C ALA A 185 8.27 -0.18 25.18
N LEU A 186 9.54 -0.35 25.54
CA LEU A 186 10.56 -0.93 24.64
C LEU A 186 10.18 -2.33 24.16
N ALA A 187 9.63 -3.18 25.03
CA ALA A 187 9.20 -4.53 24.63
C ALA A 187 7.92 -4.51 23.79
N ILE A 188 7.02 -3.54 24.02
CA ILE A 188 5.84 -3.34 23.18
C ILE A 188 6.25 -2.91 21.77
N VAL A 189 7.20 -1.97 21.65
CA VAL A 189 7.80 -1.59 20.35
C VAL A 189 8.43 -2.80 19.68
N GLY A 190 9.22 -3.60 20.41
CA GLY A 190 9.80 -4.84 19.87
C GLY A 190 8.74 -5.82 19.32
N ALA A 191 7.60 -5.95 20.00
CA ALA A 191 6.49 -6.77 19.53
C ALA A 191 5.87 -6.23 18.23
N LEU A 192 5.80 -4.89 18.08
CA LEU A 192 5.30 -4.20 16.90
C LEU A 192 6.29 -4.24 15.71
N MET A 193 7.59 -4.23 15.96
CA MET A 193 8.60 -4.24 14.88
C MET A 193 8.51 -5.49 13.99
N ALA A 194 7.93 -6.59 14.49
CA ALA A 194 7.64 -7.78 13.68
C ALA A 194 6.66 -7.52 12.51
N LEU A 195 5.85 -6.44 12.56
CA LEU A 195 4.90 -6.08 11.50
C LEU A 195 5.43 -5.00 10.55
N ARG A 196 6.62 -4.45 10.82
CA ARG A 196 7.22 -3.35 10.04
C ARG A 196 7.31 -3.67 8.55
N ALA A 197 7.84 -4.84 8.21
CA ALA A 197 7.95 -5.31 6.82
C ALA A 197 6.59 -5.40 6.13
N ARG A 198 5.55 -5.81 6.86
CA ARG A 198 4.18 -5.90 6.34
C ARG A 198 3.56 -4.52 6.10
N VAL A 199 3.88 -3.51 6.91
CA VAL A 199 3.46 -2.12 6.65
C VAL A 199 4.12 -1.59 5.39
N ALA A 200 5.43 -1.79 5.26
CA ALA A 200 6.18 -1.35 4.08
C ALA A 200 5.67 -2.00 2.77
N ALA A 201 5.18 -3.24 2.84
CA ALA A 201 4.60 -3.94 1.69
C ALA A 201 3.37 -3.24 1.07
N TYR A 202 2.71 -2.32 1.79
CA TYR A 202 1.63 -1.49 1.22
C TYR A 202 2.11 -0.50 0.17
N ALA A 203 3.42 -0.22 0.10
CA ALA A 203 4.01 0.53 -1.00
C ALA A 203 3.79 -0.18 -2.36
N GLY A 204 3.51 -1.48 -2.32
CA GLY A 204 3.33 -2.30 -3.50
C GLY A 204 2.20 -1.85 -4.43
N GLN A 205 1.12 -1.29 -3.90
CA GLN A 205 0.03 -0.79 -4.73
C GLN A 205 0.46 0.40 -5.61
N ALA A 206 1.47 1.17 -5.18
CA ALA A 206 2.03 2.23 -6.01
C ALA A 206 2.89 1.68 -7.17
N TRP A 207 3.52 0.51 -7.02
CA TRP A 207 4.19 -0.18 -8.14
C TRP A 207 3.19 -0.59 -9.21
N ALA A 208 2.10 -1.24 -8.79
CA ALA A 208 1.01 -1.64 -9.66
C ALA A 208 0.40 -0.44 -10.39
N ALA A 209 0.21 0.67 -9.68
CA ALA A 209 -0.35 1.90 -10.26
C ALA A 209 0.59 2.49 -11.32
N GLY A 210 1.91 2.40 -11.11
CA GLY A 210 2.90 2.73 -12.14
C GLY A 210 2.79 1.84 -13.39
N ALA A 211 2.59 0.53 -13.23
CA ALA A 211 2.36 -0.36 -14.36
C ALA A 211 1.08 0.00 -15.13
N LEU A 212 -0.01 0.29 -14.41
CA LEU A 212 -1.27 0.76 -14.99
C LEU A 212 -1.06 2.02 -15.84
N GLY A 213 -0.35 3.03 -15.32
CA GLY A 213 -0.10 4.27 -16.06
C GLY A 213 0.76 4.05 -17.31
N THR A 214 1.77 3.18 -17.26
CA THR A 214 2.52 2.81 -18.47
C THR A 214 1.64 2.11 -19.49
N GLY A 215 0.79 1.17 -19.06
CA GLY A 215 -0.14 0.45 -19.94
C GLY A 215 -1.14 1.37 -20.62
N GLU A 216 -1.68 2.35 -19.89
CA GLU A 216 -2.58 3.35 -20.44
C GLU A 216 -1.87 4.24 -21.48
N ARG A 217 -0.63 4.70 -21.18
CA ARG A 217 0.16 5.47 -22.13
C ARG A 217 0.43 4.68 -23.41
N ALA A 218 0.82 3.41 -23.29
CA ALA A 218 1.04 2.53 -24.43
C ALA A 218 -0.23 2.40 -25.30
N THR A 219 -1.39 2.26 -24.65
CA THR A 219 -2.70 2.18 -25.32
C THR A 219 -2.99 3.44 -26.13
N VAL A 220 -2.83 4.62 -25.53
CA VAL A 220 -3.06 5.92 -26.20
C VAL A 220 -2.09 6.15 -27.35
N MET A 221 -0.84 5.70 -27.20
CA MET A 221 0.20 5.84 -28.24
C MET A 221 0.14 4.75 -29.32
N GLY A 222 -0.76 3.76 -29.20
CA GLY A 222 -0.81 2.61 -30.12
C GLY A 222 0.45 1.75 -30.09
N ARG A 223 1.10 1.62 -28.93
CA ARG A 223 2.34 0.87 -28.71
C ARG A 223 2.07 -0.44 -27.97
N GLY A 224 2.95 -1.41 -28.18
CA GLY A 224 2.95 -2.62 -27.37
C GLY A 224 3.54 -2.39 -25.99
N VAL A 225 3.37 -3.38 -25.11
CA VAL A 225 3.98 -3.40 -23.77
C VAL A 225 4.91 -4.59 -23.58
N ARG A 226 5.91 -4.43 -22.72
CA ARG A 226 6.84 -5.48 -22.33
C ARG A 226 6.86 -5.60 -20.81
N TRP A 227 6.56 -6.79 -20.30
CA TRP A 227 6.75 -7.13 -18.89
C TRP A 227 8.20 -7.54 -18.68
N VAL A 228 8.91 -6.78 -17.83
CA VAL A 228 10.32 -6.97 -17.52
C VAL A 228 10.48 -7.37 -16.05
N LEU A 229 11.25 -8.44 -15.83
CA LEU A 229 11.66 -8.86 -14.51
C LEU A 229 12.84 -8.00 -14.02
N ASP A 230 12.81 -7.60 -12.75
CA ASP A 230 13.96 -6.98 -12.08
C ASP A 230 14.98 -8.06 -11.72
N ASP A 231 16.16 -8.04 -12.35
CA ASP A 231 17.20 -9.06 -12.18
C ASP A 231 17.82 -9.12 -10.78
N GLN A 232 17.57 -8.12 -9.94
CA GLN A 232 17.98 -8.10 -8.54
C GLN A 232 16.89 -8.64 -7.60
N ALA A 233 15.64 -8.80 -8.05
CA ALA A 233 14.53 -9.17 -7.18
C ALA A 233 14.33 -10.68 -7.07
N GLN A 234 13.84 -11.14 -5.91
CA GLN A 234 13.28 -12.48 -5.80
C GLN A 234 11.88 -12.47 -6.41
N HIS A 235 11.68 -13.28 -7.45
CA HIS A 235 10.41 -13.34 -8.17
C HIS A 235 9.45 -14.36 -7.58
N CYS A 236 8.17 -14.03 -7.69
CA CYS A 236 7.07 -14.96 -7.50
C CYS A 236 7.04 -16.03 -8.60
N ASP A 237 6.46 -17.20 -8.35
CA ASP A 237 6.50 -18.34 -9.30
C ASP A 237 5.77 -18.04 -10.63
N ASP A 238 4.80 -17.14 -10.59
CA ASP A 238 4.00 -16.65 -11.70
C ASP A 238 4.68 -15.50 -12.46
N CYS A 239 5.50 -14.69 -11.80
CA CYS A 239 6.18 -13.54 -12.40
C CYS A 239 6.96 -13.93 -13.70
N PRO A 240 7.81 -14.99 -13.72
CA PRO A 240 8.50 -15.42 -14.95
C PRO A 240 7.60 -15.92 -16.06
N ARG A 241 6.39 -16.40 -15.75
CA ARG A 241 5.45 -16.93 -16.75
C ARG A 241 4.83 -15.81 -17.59
N TYR A 242 4.71 -14.62 -17.01
CA TYR A 242 4.13 -13.44 -17.66
C TYR A 242 5.17 -12.50 -18.28
N ALA A 243 6.46 -12.74 -18.04
CA ALA A 243 7.53 -11.95 -18.66
C ALA A 243 7.53 -12.13 -20.18
N GLY A 244 7.50 -11.03 -20.94
CA GLY A 244 7.37 -11.11 -22.39
C GLY A 244 7.01 -9.79 -23.06
N PHE A 245 6.81 -9.88 -24.38
CA PHE A 245 6.38 -8.80 -25.24
C PHE A 245 4.93 -9.05 -25.65
N TYR A 246 4.13 -8.00 -25.62
CA TYR A 246 2.70 -8.04 -25.94
C TYR A 246 2.37 -6.94 -26.95
N PRO A 247 1.61 -7.23 -28.02
CA PRO A 247 1.18 -6.25 -29.01
C PRO A 247 0.44 -5.03 -28.44
N SER A 248 -0.25 -5.18 -27.31
CA SER A 248 -0.91 -4.08 -26.60
C SER A 248 -1.05 -4.39 -25.10
N PHE A 249 -1.41 -3.38 -24.31
CA PHE A 249 -1.70 -3.58 -22.89
C PHE A 249 -2.92 -4.48 -22.67
N ASP A 250 -3.98 -4.31 -23.47
CA ASP A 250 -5.17 -5.16 -23.38
C ASP A 250 -4.87 -6.61 -23.77
N ASP A 251 -3.99 -6.84 -24.75
CA ASP A 251 -3.54 -8.19 -25.12
C ASP A 251 -2.77 -8.86 -23.97
N MET A 252 -1.88 -8.12 -23.29
CA MET A 252 -1.21 -8.60 -22.09
C MET A 252 -2.25 -9.03 -21.04
N LEU A 253 -3.18 -8.15 -20.68
CA LEU A 253 -4.19 -8.46 -19.67
C LEU A 253 -5.06 -9.66 -20.07
N ALA A 254 -5.41 -9.81 -21.35
CA ALA A 254 -6.16 -10.97 -21.82
C ALA A 254 -5.38 -12.28 -21.65
N GLN A 255 -4.07 -12.29 -21.98
CA GLN A 255 -3.22 -13.48 -21.86
C GLN A 255 -2.86 -13.83 -20.42
N THR A 256 -2.71 -12.83 -19.55
CA THR A 256 -2.31 -13.01 -18.15
C THR A 256 -3.50 -13.20 -17.20
N GLY A 257 -4.73 -13.11 -17.69
CA GLY A 257 -5.94 -13.18 -16.85
C GLY A 257 -6.17 -11.92 -16.01
N GLY A 258 -5.74 -10.76 -16.50
CA GLY A 258 -5.85 -9.46 -15.84
C GLY A 258 -4.65 -9.10 -14.97
N ALA A 259 -3.60 -9.94 -14.95
CA ALA A 259 -2.40 -9.67 -14.17
C ALA A 259 -1.46 -8.69 -14.88
N MET A 260 -0.78 -7.87 -14.08
CA MET A 260 0.26 -6.94 -14.53
C MET A 260 1.35 -6.85 -13.46
N PRO A 261 2.52 -6.24 -13.73
CA PRO A 261 3.54 -6.05 -12.70
C PRO A 261 2.95 -5.40 -11.45
N GLY A 262 2.96 -6.13 -10.33
CA GLY A 262 2.42 -5.66 -9.06
C GLY A 262 0.91 -5.84 -8.85
N ALA A 263 0.14 -6.40 -9.78
CA ALA A 263 -1.29 -6.67 -9.52
C ALA A 263 -1.74 -7.99 -10.15
N GLY A 264 -2.56 -8.76 -9.42
CA GLY A 264 -3.06 -10.06 -9.91
C GLY A 264 -1.97 -11.13 -10.01
N VAL A 265 -0.87 -10.94 -9.28
CA VAL A 265 0.25 -11.88 -9.14
C VAL A 265 0.46 -12.24 -7.67
N GLN A 266 1.16 -13.33 -7.35
CA GLN A 266 1.34 -13.77 -5.95
C GLN A 266 1.99 -12.72 -5.04
N CYS A 267 2.87 -11.88 -5.59
CA CYS A 267 3.51 -10.81 -4.83
C CYS A 267 2.62 -9.57 -4.61
N ASP A 268 1.50 -9.47 -5.33
CA ASP A 268 0.43 -8.45 -5.24
C ASP A 268 0.89 -7.08 -4.73
N GLY A 269 1.70 -6.42 -5.56
CA GLY A 269 2.25 -5.09 -5.31
C GLY A 269 3.73 -5.12 -4.91
N ASN A 270 4.20 -6.19 -4.30
CA ASN A 270 5.57 -6.29 -3.79
C ASN A 270 6.60 -6.76 -4.84
N CYS A 271 6.32 -6.63 -6.14
CA CYS A 271 7.34 -6.85 -7.18
C CYS A 271 7.96 -5.52 -7.63
N ARG A 272 9.27 -5.56 -7.91
CA ARG A 272 9.96 -4.52 -8.71
C ARG A 272 9.90 -4.77 -10.22
N CYS A 273 9.13 -5.77 -10.63
CA CYS A 273 8.80 -6.05 -12.02
C CYS A 273 8.24 -4.79 -12.67
N GLN A 274 8.52 -4.59 -13.95
CA GLN A 274 8.22 -3.34 -14.64
C GLN A 274 7.43 -3.59 -15.90
N LEU A 275 6.57 -2.63 -16.22
CA LEU A 275 5.96 -2.54 -17.53
C LEU A 275 6.70 -1.47 -18.33
N LEU A 276 7.18 -1.83 -19.50
CA LEU A 276 7.79 -0.93 -20.49
C LEU A 276 6.89 -0.81 -21.71
N GLU A 277 7.01 0.30 -22.42
CA GLU A 277 6.53 0.38 -23.80
C GLU A 277 7.55 -0.28 -24.72
N TRP A 278 7.08 -0.86 -25.82
CA TRP A 278 7.96 -1.29 -26.90
C TRP A 278 7.37 -0.92 -28.26
N GLU A 279 8.27 -0.68 -29.23
CA GLU A 279 7.92 -0.43 -30.62
C GLU A 279 7.96 -1.75 -31.38
N MET A 280 6.85 -2.09 -32.05
CA MET A 280 6.68 -3.33 -32.82
C MET A 280 7.63 -3.44 -34.01
#